data_AF-A0A6G3U6B1-F1
#
_entry.id   AF-A0A6G3U6B1-F1
#
_cell.length_a   1.000
_cell.length_b   1.000
_cell.length_c   1.000
_cell.angle_alpha   90.00
_cell.angle_beta   90.00
_cell.angle_gamma   90.00
#
_symmetry.space_group_name_H-M   'P 1'
#
loop_
_entity.id
_entity.type
_entity.pdbx_description
1 polymer ?
#
loop_
_entity_poly.entity_id
_entity_poly.type
_entity_poly.pdbx_seq_one_letter_code
_entity_poly.pdbx_strand_id
1 'polypeptide(L)'
;MRSPAAVGAPGRRHDGLIRRLLRHRGARRRETEERLRLQHELAVSRQRLARWQQHADSYERHLGRAQRERAHLLAWLAALHPASAVLTPLTGPGQGHDGAHRLCLVAGGWHLSWRIAPGDLALFAHVPPGAETAPHPASDGDDPAQDAVIRRHTQLLACEGTLSAGLAAAAGRRPP
;
A
#
# COMPACT_ATOMS: atom_id res chain seq x y z
N MET A 1 38.51 38.32 86.94
CA MET A 1 39.41 38.39 85.75
C MET A 1 38.81 37.54 84.65
N ARG A 2 38.55 38.18 83.49
CA ARG A 2 38.37 37.70 82.10
C ARG A 2 37.73 36.32 81.80
N SER A 3 36.53 36.38 81.21
CA SER A 3 35.96 35.38 80.28
C SER A 3 36.80 35.26 78.99
N PRO A 4 36.85 34.09 78.33
CA PRO A 4 37.27 34.01 76.93
C PRO A 4 36.07 34.18 76.01
N ALA A 5 36.22 35.10 75.07
CA ALA A 5 35.25 35.46 74.06
C ALA A 5 34.95 34.29 73.11
N ALA A 6 33.66 34.01 72.91
CA ALA A 6 33.19 33.21 71.79
C ALA A 6 33.47 34.00 70.50
N VAL A 7 34.48 33.54 69.76
CA VAL A 7 34.77 34.00 68.40
C VAL A 7 33.57 33.63 67.52
N GLY A 8 32.71 34.62 67.25
CA GLY A 8 31.60 34.49 66.32
C GLY A 8 32.14 34.25 64.91
N ALA A 9 31.96 33.03 64.39
CA ALA A 9 32.31 32.67 63.03
C ALA A 9 31.36 33.38 62.03
N PRO A 10 31.84 34.28 61.15
CA PRO A 10 30.99 34.99 60.20
C PRO A 10 30.70 34.18 58.91
N GLY A 11 31.11 32.92 58.80
CA GLY A 11 31.09 32.17 57.53
C GLY A 11 29.77 31.52 57.10
N ARG A 12 28.82 31.25 58.02
CA ARG A 12 27.71 30.31 57.70
C ARG A 12 26.57 30.88 56.84
N ARG A 13 26.37 32.20 56.82
CA ARG A 13 25.25 32.83 56.05
C ARG A 13 25.58 33.04 54.57
N HIS A 14 26.83 33.38 54.25
CA HIS A 14 27.28 33.51 52.86
C HIS A 14 27.38 32.16 52.14
N ASP A 15 27.84 31.12 52.83
CA ASP A 15 27.90 29.75 52.27
C ASP A 15 26.53 29.20 51.88
N GLY A 16 25.49 29.50 52.67
CA GLY A 16 24.11 29.10 52.37
C GLY A 16 23.57 29.77 51.11
N LEU A 17 23.85 31.06 50.91
CA LEU A 17 23.44 31.82 49.73
C LEU A 17 24.19 31.36 48.47
N ILE A 18 25.50 31.14 48.57
CA ILE A 18 26.33 30.65 47.47
C ILE A 18 25.87 29.25 47.04
N ARG A 19 25.61 28.34 48.00
CA ARG A 19 25.03 27.01 47.69
C ARG A 19 23.67 27.10 47.01
N ARG A 20 22.80 28.03 47.43
CA ARG A 20 21.46 28.18 46.86
C ARG A 20 21.51 28.70 45.42
N LEU A 21 22.37 29.66 45.14
CA LEU A 21 22.61 30.19 43.79
C LEU A 21 23.21 29.13 42.86
N LEU A 22 24.19 28.34 43.34
CA LEU A 22 24.77 27.23 42.57
C LEU A 22 23.73 26.14 42.27
N ARG A 23 22.84 25.81 43.23
CA ARG A 23 21.72 24.89 43.01
C ARG A 23 20.71 25.42 41.97
N HIS A 24 20.34 26.70 42.04
CA HIS A 24 19.45 27.30 41.04
C HIS A 24 20.09 27.39 39.65
N ARG A 25 21.39 27.67 39.58
CA ARG A 25 22.14 27.69 38.33
C ARG A 25 22.28 26.29 37.72
N GLY A 26 22.50 25.28 38.57
CA GLY A 26 22.47 23.87 38.17
C GLY A 26 21.08 23.40 37.70
N ALA A 27 20.01 23.82 38.39
CA ALA A 27 18.63 23.51 38.01
C ALA A 27 18.24 24.15 36.67
N ARG A 28 18.52 25.45 36.47
CA ARG A 28 18.29 26.12 35.17
C ARG A 28 19.07 25.47 34.04
N ARG A 29 20.32 25.06 34.29
CA ARG A 29 21.14 24.39 33.29
C ARG A 29 20.53 23.04 32.88
N ARG A 30 20.07 22.24 33.84
CA ARG A 30 19.37 20.96 33.56
C ARG A 30 18.08 21.17 32.78
N GLU A 31 17.29 22.18 33.15
CA GLU A 31 16.05 22.53 32.44
C GLU A 31 16.32 22.96 30.99
N THR A 32 17.40 23.72 30.73
CA THR A 32 17.81 24.04 29.36
C THR A 32 18.30 22.82 28.58
N GLU A 33 19.03 21.91 29.21
CA GLU A 33 19.51 20.67 28.59
C GLU A 33 18.34 19.74 28.26
N GLU A 34 17.35 19.61 29.15
CA GLU A 34 16.10 18.88 28.93
C GLU A 34 15.27 19.49 27.81
N ARG A 35 15.14 20.83 27.78
CA ARG A 35 14.42 21.52 26.71
C ARG A 35 15.08 21.29 25.35
N LEU A 36 16.41 21.35 25.27
CA LEU A 36 17.16 21.06 24.04
C LEU A 36 17.00 19.59 23.61
N ARG A 37 17.04 18.66 24.57
CA ARG A 37 16.78 17.24 24.32
C ARG A 37 15.38 17.02 23.76
N LEU A 38 14.35 17.59 24.37
CA LEU A 38 12.97 17.47 23.90
C LEU A 38 12.78 18.13 22.53
N GLN A 39 13.41 19.27 22.27
CA GLN A 39 13.40 19.90 20.94
C GLN A 39 14.06 19.01 19.90
N HIS A 40 15.17 18.37 20.24
CA HIS A 40 15.83 17.41 19.37
C HIS A 40 14.96 16.17 19.10
N GLU A 41 14.35 15.59 20.14
CA GLU A 41 13.43 14.46 20.01
C GLU A 41 12.20 14.81 19.15
N LEU A 42 11.63 16.02 19.33
CA LEU A 42 10.55 16.52 18.48
C LEU A 42 10.99 16.71 17.02
N ALA A 43 12.18 17.24 16.79
CA ALA A 43 12.72 17.40 15.44
C ALA A 43 12.91 16.04 14.75
N VAL A 44 13.48 15.06 15.47
CA VAL A 44 13.64 13.69 14.98
C VAL A 44 12.29 13.04 14.71
N SER A 45 11.31 13.20 15.62
CA SER A 45 9.95 12.67 15.44
C SER A 45 9.26 13.24 14.20
N ARG A 46 9.34 14.57 14.00
CA ARG A 46 8.81 15.25 12.80
C ARG A 46 9.49 14.76 11.53
N GLN A 47 10.81 14.59 11.56
CA GLN A 47 11.55 14.08 10.41
C GLN A 47 11.14 12.64 10.07
N ARG A 48 10.93 11.79 11.07
CA ARG A 48 10.42 10.42 10.87
C ARG A 48 9.00 10.42 10.30
N LEU A 49 8.12 11.25 10.83
CA LEU A 49 6.75 11.40 10.32
C LEU A 49 6.76 11.83 8.85
N ALA A 50 7.55 12.85 8.50
CA ALA A 50 7.67 13.32 7.11
C ALA A 50 8.17 12.22 6.17
N ARG A 51 9.15 11.41 6.61
CA ARG A 51 9.64 10.27 5.83
C ARG A 51 8.57 9.20 5.61
N TRP A 52 7.82 8.86 6.66
CA TRP A 52 6.71 7.90 6.56
C TRP A 52 5.60 8.40 5.66
N GLN A 53 5.25 9.68 5.74
CA GLN A 53 4.27 10.29 4.83
C GLN A 53 4.73 10.19 3.38
N GLN A 54 5.99 10.55 3.10
CA GLN A 54 6.55 10.42 1.74
C GLN A 54 6.51 8.98 1.22
N HIS A 55 6.74 7.99 2.11
CA HIS A 55 6.65 6.57 1.74
C HIS A 55 5.20 6.17 1.46
N ALA A 56 4.24 6.58 2.30
CA ALA A 56 2.81 6.33 2.09
C ALA A 56 2.34 6.94 0.77
N ASP A 57 2.63 8.22 0.53
CA ASP A 57 2.25 8.92 -0.71
C ASP A 57 2.89 8.25 -1.93
N SER A 58 4.14 7.80 -1.81
CA SER A 58 4.80 7.06 -2.89
C SER A 58 4.10 5.73 -3.14
N TYR A 59 3.79 4.98 -2.09
CA TYR A 59 3.11 3.70 -2.20
C TYR A 59 1.73 3.85 -2.83
N GLU A 60 0.94 4.84 -2.43
CA GLU A 60 -0.37 5.16 -3.02
C GLU A 60 -0.26 5.47 -4.52
N ARG A 61 0.75 6.24 -4.94
CA ARG A 61 1.00 6.48 -6.37
C ARG A 61 1.34 5.21 -7.13
N HIS A 62 2.14 4.31 -6.55
CA HIS A 62 2.50 3.04 -7.20
C HIS A 62 1.30 2.11 -7.29
N LEU A 63 0.48 2.02 -6.23
CA LEU A 63 -0.77 1.26 -6.24
C LEU A 63 -1.73 1.77 -7.32
N GLY A 64 -1.92 3.09 -7.42
CA GLY A 64 -2.78 3.68 -8.45
C GLY A 64 -2.29 3.37 -9.88
N ARG A 65 -0.98 3.39 -10.12
CA ARG A 65 -0.39 2.99 -11.41
C ARG A 65 -0.62 1.51 -11.71
N ALA A 66 -0.35 0.63 -10.75
CA ALA A 66 -0.53 -0.81 -10.90
C ALA A 66 -2.01 -1.18 -11.14
N GLN A 67 -2.95 -0.52 -10.43
CA GLN A 67 -4.38 -0.70 -10.65
C GLN A 67 -4.80 -0.29 -12.06
N ARG A 68 -4.29 0.85 -12.56
CA ARG A 68 -4.55 1.30 -13.93
C ARG A 68 -3.96 0.37 -14.99
N GLU A 69 -2.73 -0.10 -14.80
CA GLU A 69 -2.10 -1.08 -15.70
C GLU A 69 -2.90 -2.39 -15.74
N ARG A 70 -3.32 -2.89 -14.57
CA ARG A 70 -4.23 -4.05 -14.46
C ARG A 70 -5.54 -3.80 -15.21
N ALA A 71 -6.15 -2.63 -15.09
CA ALA A 71 -7.38 -2.32 -15.81
C ALA A 71 -7.20 -2.36 -17.34
N HIS A 72 -6.08 -1.85 -17.87
CA HIS A 72 -5.76 -1.94 -19.30
C HIS A 72 -5.58 -3.38 -19.76
N LEU A 73 -4.86 -4.21 -18.99
CA LEU A 73 -4.68 -5.63 -19.30
C LEU A 73 -6.01 -6.39 -19.29
N LEU A 74 -6.88 -6.10 -18.33
CA LEU A 74 -8.22 -6.69 -18.29
C LEU A 74 -9.10 -6.24 -19.46
N ALA A 75 -9.02 -4.97 -19.87
CA ALA A 75 -9.73 -4.47 -21.04
C ALA A 75 -9.25 -5.17 -22.32
N TRP A 76 -7.94 -5.37 -22.45
CA TRP A 76 -7.35 -6.11 -23.56
C TRP A 76 -7.77 -7.58 -23.54
N LEU A 77 -7.73 -8.24 -22.39
CA LEU A 77 -8.21 -9.62 -22.23
C LEU A 77 -9.69 -9.76 -22.60
N ALA A 78 -10.54 -8.81 -22.18
CA ALA A 78 -11.94 -8.78 -22.56
C ALA A 78 -12.14 -8.65 -24.08
N ALA A 79 -11.30 -7.85 -24.75
CA ALA A 79 -11.34 -7.72 -26.21
C ALA A 79 -10.94 -9.02 -26.94
N LEU A 80 -10.08 -9.85 -26.34
CA LEU A 80 -9.70 -11.17 -26.89
C LEU A 80 -10.77 -12.25 -26.67
N HIS A 81 -11.72 -12.01 -25.76
CA HIS A 81 -12.77 -12.96 -25.40
C HIS A 81 -14.18 -12.33 -25.56
N PRO A 82 -14.54 -11.80 -26.74
CA PRO A 82 -15.76 -11.02 -26.92
C PRO A 82 -17.04 -11.85 -26.74
N ALA A 83 -16.96 -13.18 -26.91
CA ALA A 83 -18.10 -14.08 -26.73
C ALA A 83 -18.45 -14.37 -25.26
N SER A 84 -17.54 -14.12 -24.31
CA SER A 84 -17.72 -14.43 -22.89
C SER A 84 -17.53 -13.24 -21.95
N ALA A 85 -16.94 -12.14 -22.42
CA ALA A 85 -16.77 -10.93 -21.64
C ALA A 85 -18.09 -10.23 -21.38
N VAL A 86 -18.40 -9.96 -20.11
CA VAL A 86 -19.63 -9.27 -19.69
C VAL A 86 -19.31 -8.30 -18.56
N LEU A 87 -19.90 -7.11 -18.60
CA LEU A 87 -19.77 -6.11 -17.55
C LEU A 87 -21.11 -5.92 -16.82
N THR A 88 -21.12 -6.07 -15.51
CA THR A 88 -22.34 -5.94 -14.69
C THR A 88 -22.14 -4.92 -13.57
N PRO A 89 -23.09 -4.02 -13.30
CA PRO A 89 -23.01 -3.12 -12.14
C PRO A 89 -22.89 -3.92 -10.83
N LEU A 90 -22.08 -3.42 -9.90
CA LEU A 90 -21.95 -4.04 -8.58
C LEU A 90 -22.97 -3.42 -7.61
N THR A 91 -24.24 -3.82 -7.73
CA THR A 91 -25.33 -3.30 -6.89
C THR A 91 -25.39 -4.09 -5.58
N GLY A 92 -25.10 -3.45 -4.44
CA GLY A 92 -25.16 -4.11 -3.12
C GLY A 92 -25.43 -3.12 -1.99
N PRO A 93 -26.41 -3.38 -1.09
CA PRO A 93 -26.65 -2.53 0.06
C PRO A 93 -25.45 -2.60 1.01
N GLY A 94 -24.73 -1.48 1.19
CA GLY A 94 -23.60 -1.37 2.12
C GLY A 94 -22.20 -1.50 1.53
N GLN A 95 -22.05 -1.65 0.21
CA GLN A 95 -20.73 -1.59 -0.45
C GLN A 95 -20.48 -0.17 -0.96
N GLY A 96 -19.88 0.67 -0.12
CA GLY A 96 -19.70 2.13 -0.29
C GLY A 96 -18.74 2.59 -1.40
N HIS A 97 -18.78 1.99 -2.58
CA HIS A 97 -18.07 2.48 -3.76
C HIS A 97 -19.05 2.62 -4.92
N ASP A 98 -19.72 3.77 -4.89
CA ASP A 98 -20.66 4.28 -5.88
C ASP A 98 -20.14 4.03 -7.31
N GLY A 99 -20.85 3.20 -8.09
CA GLY A 99 -20.58 3.02 -9.53
C GLY A 99 -19.51 1.98 -9.93
N ALA A 100 -18.98 1.16 -9.02
CA ALA A 100 -18.10 0.06 -9.43
C ALA A 100 -18.85 -1.01 -10.25
N HIS A 101 -18.13 -1.64 -11.18
CA HIS A 101 -18.67 -2.73 -12.00
C HIS A 101 -17.86 -4.01 -11.80
N ARG A 102 -18.44 -5.12 -12.21
CA ARG A 102 -17.81 -6.43 -12.28
C ARG A 102 -17.57 -6.79 -13.74
N LEU A 103 -16.33 -7.10 -14.06
CA LEU A 103 -16.00 -7.81 -15.30
C LEU A 103 -16.07 -9.31 -15.02
N CYS A 104 -16.88 -10.03 -15.80
CA CYS A 104 -16.93 -11.47 -15.83
C CYS A 104 -16.41 -11.96 -17.18
N LEU A 105 -15.62 -13.04 -17.15
CA LEU A 105 -15.08 -13.64 -18.35
C LEU A 105 -14.95 -15.15 -18.20
N VAL A 106 -15.08 -15.87 -19.31
CA VAL A 106 -14.76 -17.30 -19.36
C VAL A 106 -13.54 -17.52 -20.26
N ALA A 107 -12.46 -18.05 -19.68
CA ALA A 107 -11.22 -18.39 -20.38
C ALA A 107 -10.81 -19.83 -20.04
N GLY A 108 -10.55 -20.65 -21.05
CA GLY A 108 -10.18 -22.06 -20.86
C GLY A 108 -11.24 -22.90 -20.12
N GLY A 109 -12.51 -22.50 -20.17
CA GLY A 109 -13.61 -23.13 -19.43
C GLY A 109 -13.78 -22.67 -17.98
N TRP A 110 -12.99 -21.70 -17.52
CA TRP A 110 -13.03 -21.19 -16.15
C TRP A 110 -13.69 -19.82 -16.09
N HIS A 111 -14.59 -19.63 -15.11
CA HIS A 111 -15.19 -18.34 -14.82
C HIS A 111 -14.23 -17.50 -13.97
N LEU A 112 -13.92 -16.30 -14.45
CA LEU A 112 -13.05 -15.34 -13.79
C LEU A 112 -13.83 -14.05 -13.58
N SER A 113 -13.62 -13.40 -12.44
CA SER A 113 -14.27 -12.14 -12.12
C SER A 113 -13.31 -11.13 -11.49
N TRP A 114 -13.52 -9.86 -11.84
CA TRP A 114 -12.74 -8.75 -11.28
C TRP A 114 -13.64 -7.56 -11.01
N ARG A 115 -13.36 -6.87 -9.89
CA ARG A 115 -13.89 -5.53 -9.65
C ARG A 115 -13.19 -4.49 -10.54
N ILE A 116 -13.99 -3.62 -11.16
CA ILE A 116 -13.57 -2.51 -12.01
C ILE A 116 -13.98 -1.19 -11.34
N ALA A 117 -13.03 -0.29 -11.17
CA ALA A 117 -13.27 1.03 -10.62
C ALA A 117 -14.07 1.90 -11.62
N PRO A 118 -14.95 2.80 -11.15
CA PRO A 118 -15.76 3.66 -12.02
C PRO A 118 -14.91 4.51 -12.99
N GLY A 119 -13.73 4.96 -12.55
CA GLY A 119 -12.83 5.77 -13.38
C GLY A 119 -12.22 5.04 -14.59
N ASP A 120 -12.25 3.69 -14.61
CA ASP A 120 -11.67 2.88 -15.67
C ASP A 120 -12.72 2.28 -16.61
N LEU A 121 -14.02 2.51 -16.37
CA LEU A 121 -15.12 1.90 -17.14
C LEU A 121 -15.07 2.24 -18.64
N ALA A 122 -14.56 3.43 -18.99
CA ALA A 122 -14.39 3.85 -20.37
C ALA A 122 -13.51 2.90 -21.19
N LEU A 123 -12.56 2.19 -20.56
CA LEU A 123 -11.72 1.19 -21.22
C LEU A 123 -12.50 -0.06 -21.66
N PHE A 124 -13.69 -0.29 -21.11
CA PHE A 124 -14.52 -1.47 -21.34
C PHE A 124 -15.74 -1.18 -22.22
N ALA A 125 -15.75 -0.07 -22.96
CA ALA A 125 -16.88 0.31 -23.81
C ALA A 125 -17.25 -0.73 -24.89
N HIS A 126 -16.31 -1.61 -25.25
CA HIS A 126 -16.52 -2.73 -26.18
C HIS A 126 -17.17 -3.96 -25.54
N VAL A 127 -17.27 -4.01 -24.21
CA VAL A 127 -17.80 -5.16 -23.48
C VAL A 127 -19.32 -4.99 -23.32
N PRO A 128 -20.14 -5.97 -23.75
CA PRO A 128 -21.58 -5.91 -23.58
C PRO A 128 -21.98 -5.77 -22.10
N PRO A 129 -22.98 -4.94 -21.78
CA PRO A 129 -23.57 -4.92 -20.44
C PRO A 129 -24.33 -6.22 -20.20
N GLY A 130 -24.09 -6.85 -19.05
CA GLY A 130 -24.78 -8.06 -18.63
C GLY A 130 -26.00 -7.78 -17.76
N ALA A 131 -26.95 -8.72 -17.76
CA ALA A 131 -27.96 -8.80 -16.72
C ALA A 131 -27.31 -9.07 -15.35
N GLU A 132 -28.02 -8.73 -14.27
CA GLU A 132 -27.62 -8.84 -12.86
C GLU A 132 -27.46 -10.30 -12.36
N THR A 133 -26.98 -11.20 -13.20
CA THR A 133 -27.11 -12.65 -13.00
C THR A 133 -25.75 -13.35 -13.07
N ALA A 134 -25.07 -13.48 -11.92
CA ALA A 134 -24.25 -14.66 -11.60
C ALA A 134 -23.84 -14.68 -10.10
N PRO A 135 -23.78 -15.87 -9.48
CA PRO A 135 -23.76 -16.07 -8.02
C PRO A 135 -22.36 -16.01 -7.40
N HIS A 136 -21.34 -15.56 -8.12
CA HIS A 136 -19.97 -15.53 -7.61
C HIS A 136 -19.65 -14.14 -7.07
N PRO A 137 -19.10 -14.01 -5.84
CA PRO A 137 -18.64 -12.72 -5.36
C PRO A 137 -17.57 -12.20 -6.33
N ALA A 138 -17.62 -10.91 -6.66
CA ALA A 138 -16.52 -10.26 -7.36
C ALA A 138 -15.27 -10.46 -6.50
N SER A 139 -14.26 -11.11 -7.05
CA SER A 139 -12.95 -11.07 -6.41
C SER A 139 -12.42 -9.64 -6.52
N ASP A 140 -12.03 -9.06 -5.39
CA ASP A 140 -11.32 -7.78 -5.33
C ASP A 140 -9.90 -7.87 -5.92
N GLY A 141 -9.53 -9.02 -6.49
CA GLY A 141 -8.21 -9.29 -7.06
C GLY A 141 -7.30 -10.12 -6.16
N ASP A 142 -7.78 -10.48 -4.96
CA ASP A 142 -7.04 -11.27 -3.95
C ASP A 142 -7.68 -12.64 -3.71
N ASP A 143 -8.27 -13.26 -4.75
CA ASP A 143 -8.73 -14.65 -4.66
C ASP A 143 -7.62 -15.61 -5.08
N PRO A 144 -6.95 -16.30 -4.12
CA PRO A 144 -5.84 -17.20 -4.42
C PRO A 144 -6.25 -18.38 -5.30
N ALA A 145 -7.53 -18.77 -5.28
CA ALA A 145 -8.04 -19.83 -6.15
C ALA A 145 -8.10 -19.36 -7.60
N GLN A 146 -8.64 -18.17 -7.84
CA GLN A 146 -8.66 -17.55 -9.17
C GLN A 146 -7.25 -17.37 -9.73
N ASP A 147 -6.31 -16.91 -8.91
CA ASP A 147 -4.91 -16.75 -9.28
C ASP A 147 -4.24 -18.07 -9.70
N ALA A 148 -4.52 -19.15 -8.97
CA ALA A 148 -4.01 -20.47 -9.31
C ALA A 148 -4.55 -20.95 -10.66
N VAL A 149 -5.82 -20.70 -10.95
CA VAL A 149 -6.45 -21.01 -12.24
C VAL A 149 -5.80 -20.21 -13.36
N ILE A 150 -5.63 -18.90 -13.19
CA ILE A 150 -4.99 -18.02 -14.18
C ILE A 150 -3.55 -18.50 -14.47
N ARG A 151 -2.75 -18.77 -13.43
CA ARG A 151 -1.38 -19.26 -13.60
C ARG A 151 -1.35 -20.59 -14.36
N ARG A 152 -2.18 -21.55 -13.97
CA ARG A 152 -2.28 -22.85 -14.64
C ARG A 152 -2.68 -22.70 -16.10
N HIS A 153 -3.70 -21.90 -16.39
CA HIS A 153 -4.17 -21.70 -17.76
C HIS A 153 -3.12 -21.02 -18.63
N THR A 154 -2.44 -20.00 -18.10
CA THR A 154 -1.36 -19.29 -18.79
C THR A 154 -0.20 -20.24 -19.13
N GLN A 155 0.18 -21.13 -18.20
CA GLN A 155 1.21 -22.15 -18.45
C GLN A 155 0.79 -23.12 -19.57
N LEU A 156 -0.46 -23.56 -19.60
CA LEU A 156 -0.98 -24.43 -20.66
C LEU A 156 -0.89 -23.74 -22.03
N LEU A 157 -1.33 -22.49 -22.13
CA LEU A 157 -1.25 -21.71 -23.37
C LEU A 157 0.20 -21.53 -23.86
N ALA A 158 1.13 -21.28 -22.94
CA ALA A 158 2.56 -21.16 -23.27
C ALA A 158 3.14 -22.49 -23.82
N CYS A 159 2.74 -23.63 -23.26
CA CYS A 159 3.17 -24.96 -23.71
C CYS A 159 2.52 -25.39 -25.02
N GLU A 160 1.26 -25.01 -25.28
CA GLU A 160 0.60 -25.30 -26.54
C GLU A 160 1.27 -24.59 -27.73
N GLY A 161 1.76 -23.37 -27.51
CA GLY A 161 2.52 -22.62 -28.50
C GLY A 161 3.84 -23.30 -28.88
N THR A 162 4.55 -23.91 -27.93
CA THR A 162 5.82 -24.61 -28.20
C THR A 162 5.59 -25.94 -28.93
N LEU A 163 4.54 -26.68 -28.56
CA LEU A 163 4.15 -27.91 -29.26
C LEU A 163 3.68 -27.63 -30.70
N SER A 164 2.87 -26.59 -30.89
CA SER A 164 2.40 -26.17 -32.21
C SER A 164 3.55 -25.70 -33.11
N ALA A 165 4.51 -24.94 -32.56
CA ALA A 165 5.71 -24.53 -33.28
C ALA A 165 6.61 -25.72 -33.64
N GLY A 166 6.76 -26.70 -32.74
CA GLY A 166 7.52 -27.93 -32.99
C GLY A 166 6.92 -28.80 -34.09
N LEU A 167 5.58 -28.96 -34.10
CA LEU A 167 4.86 -29.69 -35.15
C LEU A 167 4.96 -28.99 -36.51
N ALA A 168 4.84 -27.66 -36.54
CA ALA A 168 5.01 -26.88 -37.77
C ALA A 168 6.45 -27.00 -38.33
N ALA A 169 7.47 -26.96 -37.47
CA ALA A 169 8.86 -27.14 -37.87
C ALA A 169 9.18 -28.56 -38.38
N ALA A 170 8.52 -29.58 -37.83
CA ALA A 170 8.64 -30.96 -38.29
C ALA A 170 7.91 -31.17 -39.64
N ALA A 171 6.73 -30.56 -39.82
CA ALA A 171 5.98 -30.63 -41.09
C ALA A 171 6.68 -29.88 -42.24
N GLY A 172 7.44 -28.82 -41.94
CA GLY A 172 8.29 -28.11 -42.92
C GLY A 172 9.57 -28.84 -43.31
N ARG A 173 9.98 -29.90 -42.58
CA ARG A 173 11.10 -30.77 -42.93
C ARG A 173 10.57 -32.05 -43.61
N ARG A 174 10.06 -31.93 -44.83
CA ARG A 174 9.89 -33.09 -45.71
C ARG A 174 11.25 -33.40 -46.38
N PRO A 175 11.89 -34.55 -46.15
CA PRO A 175 13.03 -34.95 -46.96
C PRO A 175 12.56 -35.33 -48.38
N PRO A 176 13.45 -35.21 -49.40
CA PRO A 176 13.16 -35.57 -50.78
C PRO A 176 12.87 -37.07 -50.96
#